data_AF-A0A8B3FHV0-F1
#
_entry.id   AF-A0A8B3FHV0-F1
#
_cell.length_a   1.000
_cell.length_b   1.000
_cell.length_c   1.000
_cell.angle_alpha   90.00
_cell.angle_beta   90.00
_cell.angle_gamma   90.00
#
_symmetry.space_group_name_H-M   'P 1'
#
loop_
_entity.id
_entity.type
_entity.pdbx_description
1 polymer ?
#
loop_
_entity_poly.entity_id
_entity_poly.type
_entity_poly.pdbx_seq_one_letter_code
_entity_poly.pdbx_strand_id
1 'polypeptide(L)'
;MINTAGIYMNTEKFVKIVDYVRNEKPNWFLTEDNFLAKKEDVMVVEREVNGSLPDEFVFFSLKYKSGYFSFLNIYSLSPSSEWYILIKNREYQSVPECFLSFSDDETGGYYGFLKDNGHYSNNVYFYDSSSNESPISMEKNFFDFVIDKAFQPDHFKLTLPEV
;
A
#
# COMPACT_ATOMS: atom_id res chain seq x y z
N MET A 1 -13.52 -24.95 -13.25
CA MET A 1 -13.09 -23.56 -13.55
C MET A 1 -13.59 -22.70 -12.41
N ILE A 2 -12.69 -22.27 -11.53
CA ILE A 2 -13.05 -21.43 -10.39
C ILE A 2 -13.14 -20.01 -10.95
N ASN A 3 -14.33 -19.42 -10.86
CA ASN A 3 -14.58 -18.03 -11.24
C ASN A 3 -13.90 -17.13 -10.19
N THR A 4 -12.72 -16.61 -10.51
CA THR A 4 -11.91 -15.73 -9.64
C THR A 4 -12.47 -14.30 -9.54
N ALA A 5 -13.60 -13.99 -10.19
CA ALA A 5 -14.19 -12.65 -10.22
C ALA A 5 -14.89 -12.23 -8.89
N GLY A 6 -14.67 -12.94 -7.79
CA GLY A 6 -15.30 -12.67 -6.49
C GLY A 6 -14.38 -12.74 -5.26
N ILE A 7 -13.06 -12.74 -5.43
CA ILE A 7 -12.11 -12.98 -4.30
C ILE A 7 -11.43 -11.69 -3.81
N TYR A 8 -11.27 -10.68 -4.66
CA TYR A 8 -10.50 -9.47 -4.35
C TYR A 8 -11.36 -8.29 -3.91
N MET A 9 -10.85 -7.51 -2.95
CA MET A 9 -11.48 -6.28 -2.49
C MET A 9 -11.65 -5.27 -3.64
N ASN A 10 -12.86 -4.74 -3.81
CA ASN A 10 -13.11 -3.63 -4.73
C ASN A 10 -13.14 -2.28 -4.01
N THR A 11 -13.11 -1.19 -4.78
CA THR A 11 -13.08 0.18 -4.25
C THR A 11 -14.26 0.51 -3.32
N GLU A 12 -15.48 0.11 -3.66
CA GLU A 12 -16.66 0.43 -2.84
C GLU A 12 -16.58 -0.27 -1.47
N LYS A 13 -16.22 -1.55 -1.49
CA LYS A 13 -16.06 -2.36 -0.28
C LYS A 13 -14.91 -1.84 0.59
N PHE A 14 -13.78 -1.50 -0.03
CA PHE A 14 -12.63 -0.91 0.66
C PHE A 14 -13.02 0.38 1.38
N VAL A 15 -13.72 1.29 0.70
CA VAL A 15 -14.20 2.56 1.28
C VAL A 15 -15.13 2.31 2.47
N LYS A 16 -16.13 1.43 2.32
CA LYS A 16 -17.05 1.09 3.42
C LYS A 16 -16.33 0.57 4.66
N ILE A 17 -15.31 -0.26 4.48
CA ILE A 17 -14.52 -0.80 5.59
C ILE A 17 -13.66 0.30 6.23
N VAL A 18 -12.96 1.12 5.44
CA VAL A 18 -12.15 2.22 5.98
C VAL A 18 -13.02 3.21 6.76
N ASP A 19 -14.17 3.60 6.23
CA ASP A 19 -15.10 4.51 6.89
C ASP A 19 -15.63 3.93 8.21
N TYR A 20 -15.98 2.64 8.20
CA TYR A 20 -16.38 1.92 9.42
C TYR A 20 -15.28 1.95 10.48
N VAL A 21 -14.04 1.57 10.13
CA VAL A 21 -12.93 1.53 11.10
C VAL A 21 -12.57 2.92 11.60
N ARG A 22 -12.61 3.96 10.75
CA ARG A 22 -12.39 5.35 11.19
C ARG A 22 -13.45 5.82 12.19
N ASN A 23 -14.70 5.40 12.02
CA ASN A 23 -15.78 5.74 12.95
C ASN A 23 -15.65 4.99 14.28
N GLU A 24 -15.33 3.69 14.24
CA GLU A 24 -15.22 2.86 15.43
C GLU A 24 -13.91 3.08 16.21
N LYS A 25 -12.82 3.40 15.51
CA LYS A 25 -11.46 3.50 16.02
C LYS A 25 -10.75 4.77 15.52
N PRO A 26 -11.30 5.98 15.74
CA PRO A 26 -10.72 7.22 15.22
C PRO A 26 -9.28 7.45 15.69
N ASN A 27 -8.95 6.99 16.90
CA ASN A 27 -7.61 7.15 17.49
C ASN A 27 -6.51 6.38 16.74
N TRP A 28 -6.84 5.40 15.90
CA TRP A 28 -5.84 4.67 15.10
C TRP A 28 -5.27 5.53 13.97
N PHE A 29 -5.90 6.65 13.63
CA PHE A 29 -5.52 7.50 12.50
C PHE A 29 -4.89 8.83 12.93
N LEU A 30 -4.47 8.96 14.19
CA LEU A 30 -3.95 10.22 14.73
C LEU A 30 -2.58 10.62 14.19
N THR A 31 -1.84 9.65 13.65
CA THR A 31 -0.46 9.80 13.17
C THR A 31 -0.34 9.71 11.66
N GLU A 32 -1.46 9.83 10.95
CA GLU A 32 -1.45 10.02 9.50
C GLU A 32 -0.72 11.32 9.15
N ASP A 33 -0.07 11.32 8.00
CA ASP A 33 0.52 12.51 7.44
C ASP A 33 -0.56 13.53 7.01
N ASN A 34 -0.18 14.78 6.80
CA ASN A 34 -1.09 15.86 6.44
C ASN A 34 -1.25 16.06 4.92
N PHE A 35 -0.53 15.30 4.10
CA PHE A 35 -0.50 15.49 2.66
C PHE A 35 -1.25 14.38 1.91
N LEU A 36 -2.16 14.80 1.04
CA LEU A 36 -2.85 13.93 0.09
C LEU A 36 -2.19 14.10 -1.28
N ALA A 37 -2.04 13.00 -2.02
CA ALA A 37 -1.51 13.08 -3.38
C ALA A 37 -2.51 13.73 -4.34
N LYS A 38 -1.98 14.32 -5.39
CA LYS A 38 -2.73 14.85 -6.54
C LYS A 38 -2.47 14.00 -7.77
N LYS A 39 -3.30 14.18 -8.81
CA LYS A 39 -3.13 13.46 -10.07
C LYS A 39 -1.77 13.76 -10.72
N GLU A 40 -1.31 14.99 -10.59
CA GLU A 40 0.00 15.42 -11.10
C GLU A 40 1.14 14.67 -10.39
N ASP A 41 0.99 14.39 -9.09
CA ASP A 41 1.98 13.65 -8.32
C ASP A 41 2.10 12.20 -8.82
N VAL A 42 0.96 11.56 -9.11
CA VAL A 42 0.91 10.21 -9.71
C VAL A 42 1.71 10.19 -11.02
N MET A 43 1.44 11.15 -11.92
CA MET A 43 2.13 11.24 -13.21
C MET A 43 3.64 11.46 -13.07
N VAL A 44 4.07 12.22 -12.05
CA VAL A 44 5.48 12.43 -11.76
C VAL A 44 6.12 11.12 -11.28
N VAL A 45 5.50 10.45 -10.29
CA VAL A 45 6.04 9.20 -9.77
C VAL A 45 6.11 8.13 -10.86
N GLU A 46 5.04 7.92 -11.64
CA GLU A 46 5.02 6.96 -12.75
C GLU A 46 6.13 7.18 -13.77
N ARG A 47 6.43 8.46 -14.07
CA ARG A 47 7.55 8.82 -14.95
C ARG A 47 8.88 8.45 -14.34
N GLU A 48 9.09 8.78 -13.07
CA GLU A 48 10.35 8.53 -12.35
C GLU A 48 10.63 7.04 -12.15
N VAL A 49 9.60 6.23 -11.90
CA VAL A 49 9.71 4.76 -11.81
C VAL A 49 9.64 4.07 -13.17
N ASN A 50 9.48 4.85 -14.25
CA ASN A 50 9.34 4.39 -15.63
C ASN A 50 8.25 3.30 -15.79
N GLY A 51 7.11 3.46 -15.11
CA GLY A 51 6.05 2.46 -15.12
C GLY A 51 4.75 2.97 -14.51
N SER A 52 3.64 2.32 -14.88
CA SER A 52 2.32 2.64 -14.33
C SER A 52 2.16 2.02 -12.94
N LEU A 53 1.62 2.81 -12.01
CA LEU A 53 1.37 2.38 -10.64
C LEU A 53 0.10 1.51 -10.57
N PRO A 54 -0.05 0.67 -9.53
CA PRO A 54 -1.27 -0.12 -9.37
C PRO A 54 -2.48 0.77 -9.07
N ASP A 55 -3.61 0.50 -9.74
CA ASP A 55 -4.84 1.30 -9.63
C ASP A 55 -5.33 1.44 -8.17
N GLU A 56 -5.20 0.39 -7.36
CA GLU A 56 -5.62 0.40 -5.96
C GLU A 56 -4.75 1.34 -5.11
N PHE A 57 -3.44 1.34 -5.35
CA PHE A 57 -2.50 2.22 -4.66
C PHE A 57 -2.67 3.69 -5.08
N VAL A 58 -2.92 3.93 -6.37
CA VAL A 58 -3.27 5.27 -6.89
C VAL A 58 -4.56 5.76 -6.26
N PHE A 59 -5.62 4.93 -6.26
CA PHE A 59 -6.88 5.28 -5.62
C PHE A 59 -6.70 5.63 -4.14
N PHE A 60 -5.95 4.80 -3.40
CA PHE A 60 -5.66 5.04 -2.00
C PHE A 60 -4.96 6.38 -1.80
N SER A 61 -3.88 6.63 -2.54
CA SER A 61 -3.04 7.82 -2.39
C SER A 61 -3.78 9.12 -2.71
N LEU A 62 -4.77 9.08 -3.60
CA LEU A 62 -5.61 10.21 -3.95
C LEU A 62 -6.77 10.43 -2.97
N LYS A 63 -7.11 9.45 -2.13
CA LYS A 63 -8.28 9.50 -1.23
C LYS A 63 -7.92 9.55 0.25
N TYR A 64 -6.83 8.92 0.65
CA TYR A 64 -6.40 8.77 2.04
C TYR A 64 -5.00 9.33 2.24
N LYS A 65 -4.76 9.81 3.46
CA LYS A 65 -3.45 10.30 3.87
C LYS A 65 -2.50 9.11 4.07
N SER A 66 -1.23 9.34 3.72
CA SER A 66 -0.12 8.41 3.91
C SER A 66 0.44 8.47 5.33
N GLY A 67 1.60 7.84 5.55
CA GLY A 67 2.20 7.70 6.87
C GLY A 67 1.56 6.55 7.64
N TYR A 68 1.42 6.69 8.96
CA TYR A 68 0.76 5.67 9.77
C TYR A 68 -0.75 5.69 9.55
N PHE A 69 -1.20 4.83 8.64
CA PHE A 69 -2.60 4.51 8.42
C PHE A 69 -2.97 3.35 9.35
N SER A 70 -3.44 3.66 10.56
CA SER A 70 -3.61 2.66 11.61
C SER A 70 -2.27 1.96 11.92
N PHE A 71 -2.22 0.63 11.92
CA PHE A 71 -1.02 -0.14 12.27
C PHE A 71 -0.10 -0.43 11.07
N LEU A 72 -0.30 0.24 9.94
CA LEU A 72 0.51 0.10 8.74
C LEU A 72 1.05 1.47 8.33
N ASN A 73 2.37 1.59 8.15
CA ASN A 73 2.91 2.75 7.45
C ASN A 73 2.69 2.57 5.93
N ILE A 74 2.30 3.64 5.25
CA ILE A 74 2.10 3.65 3.80
C ILE A 74 2.82 4.86 3.23
N TYR A 75 3.66 4.64 2.23
CA TYR A 75 4.40 5.67 1.53
C TYR A 75 3.47 6.55 0.70
N SER A 76 3.83 7.81 0.57
CA SER A 76 3.05 8.83 -0.12
C SER A 76 3.47 8.99 -1.57
N LEU A 77 2.51 9.30 -2.43
CA LEU A 77 2.80 9.86 -3.75
C LEU A 77 3.04 11.38 -3.68
N SER A 78 2.67 12.06 -2.59
CA SER A 78 2.88 13.51 -2.46
C SER A 78 4.36 13.83 -2.20
N PRO A 79 4.99 14.73 -3.00
CA PRO A 79 6.37 15.16 -2.77
C PRO A 79 6.55 16.04 -1.51
N SER A 80 5.45 16.52 -0.91
CA SER A 80 5.50 17.27 0.36
C SER A 80 5.50 16.36 1.59
N SER A 81 5.24 15.06 1.41
CA SER A 81 5.22 14.08 2.49
C SER A 81 6.62 13.65 2.90
N GLU A 82 6.85 13.50 4.21
CA GLU A 82 8.06 12.82 4.71
C GLU A 82 8.10 11.33 4.32
N TRP A 83 6.95 10.77 3.94
CA TRP A 83 6.78 9.41 3.44
C TRP A 83 6.88 9.32 1.91
N TYR A 84 7.40 10.34 1.22
CA TYR A 84 7.41 10.37 -0.24
C TYR A 84 8.14 9.15 -0.84
N ILE A 85 7.41 8.37 -1.65
CA ILE A 85 7.81 7.04 -2.13
C ILE A 85 9.15 7.04 -2.87
N LEU A 86 9.44 8.07 -3.66
CA LEU A 86 10.70 8.16 -4.42
C LEU A 86 11.91 8.40 -3.51
N ILE A 87 11.72 9.09 -2.38
CA ILE A 87 12.78 9.28 -1.39
C ILE A 87 12.93 7.99 -0.58
N LYS A 88 11.83 7.42 -0.09
CA LYS A 88 11.82 6.16 0.67
C LYS A 88 12.47 4.99 -0.05
N ASN A 89 12.19 4.81 -1.34
CA ASN A 89 12.81 3.75 -2.15
C ASN A 89 14.30 4.00 -2.46
N ARG A 90 14.83 5.21 -2.23
CA ARG A 90 16.26 5.53 -2.39
C ARG A 90 17.04 5.45 -1.07
N GLU A 91 16.35 5.37 0.07
CA GLU A 91 17.00 5.24 1.39
C GLU A 91 17.75 3.90 1.53
N TYR A 92 17.40 2.89 0.71
CA TYR A 92 17.92 1.53 0.81
C TYR A 92 18.55 1.05 -0.50
N GLN A 93 19.85 0.74 -0.46
CA GLN A 93 20.64 0.39 -1.67
C GLN A 93 20.42 -1.04 -2.18
N SER A 94 19.76 -1.92 -1.42
CA SER A 94 19.65 -3.35 -1.73
C SER A 94 18.36 -3.77 -2.45
N VAL A 95 17.41 -2.85 -2.67
CA VAL A 95 16.10 -3.19 -3.25
C VAL A 95 16.22 -3.46 -4.77
N PRO A 96 15.64 -4.55 -5.30
CA PRO A 96 15.64 -4.83 -6.74
C PRO A 96 15.00 -3.71 -7.57
N GLU A 97 15.57 -3.37 -8.73
CA GLU A 97 15.04 -2.29 -9.60
C GLU A 97 13.58 -2.50 -10.06
N CYS A 98 13.13 -3.76 -10.15
CA CYS A 98 11.76 -4.09 -10.50
C CYS A 98 10.78 -4.02 -9.33
N PHE A 99 11.25 -3.78 -8.11
CA PHE A 99 10.43 -3.72 -6.90
C PHE A 99 10.28 -2.27 -6.44
N LEU A 100 9.03 -1.86 -6.20
CA LEU A 100 8.71 -0.55 -5.64
C LEU A 100 8.02 -0.76 -4.30
N SER A 101 8.70 -0.43 -3.21
CA SER A 101 8.11 -0.51 -1.87
C SER A 101 7.09 0.61 -1.67
N PHE A 102 5.97 0.26 -1.04
CA PHE A 102 4.97 1.21 -0.55
C PHE A 102 4.88 1.23 0.98
N SER A 103 5.61 0.36 1.66
CA SER A 103 5.63 0.22 3.12
C SER A 103 6.87 -0.57 3.54
N ASP A 104 7.31 -0.38 4.78
CA ASP A 104 8.32 -1.22 5.44
C ASP A 104 7.81 -1.76 6.78
N ASP A 105 8.40 -2.84 7.26
CA ASP A 105 8.11 -3.41 8.58
C ASP A 105 8.95 -2.81 9.72
N GLU A 106 9.70 -1.74 9.43
CA GLU A 106 10.61 -1.03 10.33
C GLU A 106 11.78 -1.87 10.87
N THR A 107 11.97 -3.08 10.33
CA THR A 107 13.03 -4.03 10.74
C THR A 107 13.86 -4.58 9.59
N GLY A 108 13.67 -4.04 8.39
CA GLY A 108 14.44 -4.40 7.18
C GLY A 108 13.66 -5.22 6.16
N GLY A 109 12.38 -5.49 6.41
CA GLY A 109 11.45 -6.03 5.43
C GLY A 109 10.61 -4.94 4.77
N TYR A 110 10.28 -5.14 3.49
CA TYR A 110 9.53 -4.18 2.67
C TYR A 110 8.34 -4.85 2.00
N TYR A 111 7.23 -4.12 1.92
CA TYR A 111 6.08 -4.51 1.12
C TYR A 111 6.01 -3.63 -0.11
N GLY A 112 5.79 -4.24 -1.27
CA GLY A 112 5.90 -3.54 -2.53
C GLY A 112 5.24 -4.25 -3.69
N PHE A 113 5.40 -3.65 -4.85
CA PHE A 113 4.87 -4.15 -6.11
C PHE A 113 6.03 -4.58 -7.01
N LEU A 114 5.83 -5.66 -7.77
CA LEU A 114 6.73 -6.03 -8.86
C LEU A 114 6.26 -5.41 -10.17
N LYS A 115 7.23 -4.91 -10.92
CA LYS A 115 7.08 -4.39 -12.27
C LYS A 115 7.21 -5.52 -13.29
N ASP A 116 6.23 -5.63 -14.16
CA ASP A 116 6.31 -6.44 -15.38
C ASP A 116 5.90 -5.58 -16.59
N ASN A 117 6.72 -5.58 -17.64
CA ASN A 117 6.46 -4.86 -18.90
C ASN A 117 6.04 -3.38 -18.71
N GLY A 118 6.62 -2.67 -17.74
CA GLY A 118 6.30 -1.26 -17.47
C GLY A 118 5.05 -1.03 -16.60
N HIS A 119 4.48 -2.09 -16.02
CA HIS A 119 3.32 -2.01 -15.15
C HIS A 119 3.59 -2.66 -13.80
N TYR A 120 3.31 -1.94 -12.71
CA TYR A 120 3.32 -2.51 -11.37
C TYR A 120 1.98 -3.16 -11.09
N SER A 121 1.97 -4.46 -10.81
CA SER A 121 0.73 -5.18 -10.52
C SER A 121 0.15 -4.81 -9.15
N ASN A 122 -1.17 -4.99 -8.95
CA ASN A 122 -1.79 -4.83 -7.63
C ASN A 122 -1.34 -5.90 -6.61
N ASN A 123 -0.71 -7.01 -7.03
CA ASN A 123 -0.27 -8.05 -6.11
C ASN A 123 0.87 -7.52 -5.23
N VAL A 124 0.74 -7.73 -3.93
CA VAL A 124 1.73 -7.32 -2.93
C VAL A 124 2.77 -8.40 -2.75
N TYR A 125 4.03 -7.97 -2.71
CA TYR A 125 5.19 -8.81 -2.45
C TYR A 125 5.92 -8.32 -1.21
N PHE A 126 6.54 -9.25 -0.49
CA PHE A 126 7.45 -8.97 0.61
C PHE A 126 8.91 -9.16 0.16
N TYR A 127 9.78 -8.25 0.55
CA TYR A 127 11.21 -8.31 0.30
C TYR A 127 11.99 -8.10 1.60
N ASP A 128 12.79 -9.10 1.99
CA ASP A 128 13.73 -9.00 3.11
C ASP A 128 15.08 -8.50 2.59
N SER A 129 15.45 -7.27 2.97
CA SER A 129 16.71 -6.65 2.53
C SER A 129 17.96 -7.24 3.16
N SER A 130 17.82 -8.05 4.20
CA SER A 130 18.91 -8.84 4.78
C SER A 130 19.15 -10.16 4.02
N SER A 131 18.21 -10.54 3.16
CA SER A 131 18.28 -11.72 2.32
C SER A 131 18.84 -11.40 0.93
N ASN A 132 19.42 -12.41 0.28
CA ASN A 132 19.71 -12.38 -1.16
C ASN A 132 18.58 -13.01 -1.98
N GLU A 133 17.40 -13.17 -1.38
CA GLU A 133 16.26 -13.84 -2.00
C GLU A 133 15.43 -12.85 -2.83
N SER A 134 14.65 -13.40 -3.76
CA SER A 134 13.72 -12.60 -4.55
C SER A 134 12.46 -12.25 -3.74
N PRO A 135 11.76 -11.14 -4.05
CA PRO A 135 10.50 -10.82 -3.38
C PRO A 135 9.47 -11.96 -3.48
N ILE A 136 8.80 -12.24 -2.36
CA ILE A 136 7.86 -13.35 -2.21
C ILE A 136 6.43 -12.80 -2.25
N SER A 137 5.54 -13.45 -3.01
CA SER A 137 4.12 -13.05 -3.09
C SER A 137 3.43 -13.17 -1.73
N MET A 138 2.66 -12.15 -1.36
CA MET A 138 1.79 -12.18 -0.18
C MET A 138 0.41 -12.78 -0.47
N GLU A 139 0.15 -13.18 -1.73
CA GLU A 139 -1.15 -13.70 -2.19
C GLU A 139 -2.32 -12.74 -1.88
N LYS A 140 -2.06 -11.43 -1.93
CA LYS A 140 -3.01 -10.35 -1.63
C LYS A 140 -2.81 -9.20 -2.61
N ASN A 141 -3.91 -8.57 -3.02
CA ASN A 141 -3.83 -7.25 -3.66
C ASN A 141 -3.58 -6.16 -2.60
N PHE A 142 -3.36 -4.93 -3.05
CA PHE A 142 -3.06 -3.82 -2.15
C PHE A 142 -4.19 -3.55 -1.15
N PHE A 143 -5.46 -3.54 -1.57
CA PHE A 143 -6.57 -3.31 -0.66
C PHE A 143 -6.73 -4.41 0.39
N ASP A 144 -6.69 -5.69 -0.01
CA ASP A 144 -6.75 -6.83 0.91
C ASP A 144 -5.58 -6.81 1.90
N PHE A 145 -4.39 -6.41 1.43
CA PHE A 145 -3.23 -6.22 2.28
C PHE A 145 -3.42 -5.10 3.30
N VAL A 146 -3.93 -3.93 2.88
CA VAL A 146 -4.19 -2.81 3.79
C VAL A 146 -5.21 -3.20 4.84
N ILE A 147 -6.33 -3.86 4.49
CA ILE A 147 -7.32 -4.30 5.48
C ILE A 147 -6.70 -5.27 6.50
N ASP A 148 -5.91 -6.24 6.01
CA ASP A 148 -5.25 -7.23 6.85
C ASP A 148 -4.24 -6.59 7.83
N LYS A 149 -3.34 -5.75 7.32
CA LYS A 149 -2.21 -5.22 8.10
C LYS A 149 -2.52 -3.95 8.88
N ALA A 150 -3.29 -3.04 8.30
CA ALA A 150 -3.63 -1.79 8.96
C ALA A 150 -4.68 -2.01 10.06
N PHE A 151 -5.66 -2.90 9.85
CA PHE A 151 -6.80 -3.04 10.77
C PHE A 151 -6.78 -4.32 11.59
N GLN A 152 -6.03 -5.35 11.18
CA GLN A 152 -5.84 -6.62 11.90
C GLN A 152 -7.15 -7.15 12.52
N PRO A 153 -8.19 -7.40 11.70
CA PRO A 153 -9.55 -7.65 12.18
C PRO A 153 -9.65 -8.85 13.12
N ASP A 154 -8.86 -9.90 12.89
CA ASP A 154 -8.83 -11.07 13.78
C ASP A 154 -8.19 -10.76 15.14
N HIS A 155 -7.10 -9.99 15.15
CA HIS A 155 -6.40 -9.60 16.37
C HIS A 155 -7.27 -8.71 17.26
N PHE A 156 -7.90 -7.69 16.67
CA PHE A 156 -8.75 -6.74 17.39
C PHE A 156 -10.22 -7.17 17.49
N LYS A 157 -10.57 -8.34 16.94
CA LYS A 157 -11.94 -8.88 16.88
C LYS A 157 -12.93 -7.90 16.25
N LEU A 158 -12.51 -7.22 15.18
CA LEU A 158 -13.36 -6.31 14.41
C LEU A 158 -14.31 -7.13 13.54
N THR A 159 -15.61 -6.91 13.70
CA THR A 159 -16.61 -7.40 12.75
C THR A 159 -16.71 -6.41 11.61
N LEU A 160 -15.99 -6.67 10.51
CA LEU A 160 -16.05 -5.82 9.33
C LEU A 160 -17.43 -5.95 8.66
N PRO A 161 -17.99 -4.87 8.11
CA PRO A 161 -19.27 -4.93 7.42
C PRO A 161 -19.23 -5.94 6.26
N GLU A 162 -20.22 -6.83 6.20
CA GLU A 162 -20.48 -7.63 5.00
C GLU A 162 -20.95 -6.70 3.88
N VAL A 163 -20.38 -6.86 2.69
CA VAL A 163 -20.66 -6.06 1.51
C VAL A 163 -20.88 -6.98 0.34
#